data_AF-A0A962DTE4-F1
#
_entry.id   AF-A0A962DTE4-F1
#
_cell.length_a   1.000
_cell.length_b   1.000
_cell.length_c   1.000
_cell.angle_alpha   90.00
_cell.angle_beta   90.00
_cell.angle_gamma   90.00
#
_symmetry.space_group_name_H-M   'P 1'
#
loop_
_entity.id
_entity.type
_entity.pdbx_description
1 polymer ?
#
loop_
_entity_poly.entity_id
_entity_poly.type
_entity_poly.pdbx_seq_one_letter_code
_entity_poly.pdbx_strand_id
1 'polypeptide(L)'
;MATKKLYKIVFHNQGKVYELYARSVSSSELWGFTCVSELEFGSREGVLVDPTEERLREEFADTKVLHLPMQSIARIEEVATRGVAVIRDGVSGDKIVTLPLPPSRLG
;
A
#
# COMPACT_ATOMS: atom_id res chain seq x y z
N MET A 1 -25.17 12.01 7.20
CA MET A 1 -24.10 11.08 7.63
C MET A 1 -22.79 11.63 7.12
N ALA A 2 -21.76 11.81 7.96
CA ALA A 2 -20.48 12.29 7.49
C ALA A 2 -19.85 11.25 6.55
N THR A 3 -19.46 11.67 5.35
CA THR A 3 -18.69 10.82 4.43
C THR A 3 -17.37 10.46 5.11
N LYS A 4 -17.15 9.16 5.36
CA LYS A 4 -15.87 8.68 5.87
C LYS A 4 -14.79 9.01 4.85
N LYS A 5 -13.82 9.80 5.27
CA LYS A 5 -12.68 10.19 4.45
C LYS A 5 -11.93 8.95 3.97
N LEU A 6 -11.35 9.04 2.77
CA LEU A 6 -10.48 8.01 2.22
C LEU A 6 -9.17 8.68 1.88
N TYR A 7 -8.09 8.11 2.37
CA TYR A 7 -6.75 8.59 2.12
C TYR A 7 -6.01 7.60 1.25
N LYS A 8 -5.27 8.11 0.27
CA LYS A 8 -4.23 7.39 -0.45
C LYS A 8 -2.88 7.81 0.12
N ILE A 9 -2.11 6.84 0.61
CA ILE A 9 -0.80 7.03 1.24
C ILE A 9 0.24 6.35 0.36
N VAL A 10 1.21 7.14 -0.11
CA VAL A 10 2.36 6.66 -0.89
C VAL A 10 3.61 6.85 -0.04
N PHE A 11 4.35 5.77 0.23
CA PHE A 11 5.53 5.80 1.09
C PHE A 11 6.58 4.79 0.67
N HIS A 12 7.82 5.04 1.07
CA HIS A 12 8.97 4.16 0.85
C HIS A 12 9.15 3.22 2.04
N ASN A 13 9.36 1.93 1.76
CA ASN A 13 9.71 0.92 2.75
C ASN A 13 10.59 -0.15 2.10
N GLN A 14 11.77 -0.42 2.68
CA GLN A 14 12.71 -1.47 2.23
C GLN A 14 12.99 -1.46 0.72
N GLY A 15 13.25 -0.28 0.14
CA GLY A 15 13.54 -0.14 -1.29
C GLY A 15 12.34 -0.25 -2.23
N LYS A 16 11.12 -0.41 -1.69
CA LYS A 16 9.87 -0.41 -2.46
C LYS A 16 9.05 0.83 -2.16
N VAL A 17 8.22 1.23 -3.11
CA VAL A 17 7.18 2.25 -2.93
C VAL A 17 5.84 1.54 -2.78
N TYR A 18 5.20 1.78 -1.65
CA TYR A 18 3.90 1.24 -1.31
C TYR A 18 2.82 2.29 -1.56
N GLU A 19 1.71 1.86 -2.15
CA GLU A 19 0.47 2.63 -2.24
C GLU A 19 -0.62 1.92 -1.42
N LEU A 20 -1.06 2.55 -0.33
CA LEU A 20 -2.10 2.05 0.56
C LEU A 20 -3.28 3.01 0.62
N TYR A 21 -4.46 2.46 0.94
CA TYR A 21 -5.66 3.23 1.22
C TYR A 21 -6.05 3.05 2.69
N ALA A 22 -6.49 4.14 3.34
CA ALA A 22 -6.87 4.12 4.75
C ALA A 22 -8.00 5.11 5.05
N ARG A 23 -8.74 4.89 6.13
CA ARG A 23 -9.83 5.82 6.56
C ARG A 23 -9.38 6.87 7.55
N SER A 24 -8.23 6.67 8.20
CA SER A 24 -7.74 7.60 9.20
C SER A 24 -6.24 7.87 9.02
N VAL A 25 -5.91 9.15 9.03
CA VAL A 25 -4.55 9.67 9.04
C VAL A 25 -4.49 10.78 10.09
N SER A 26 -3.54 10.70 11.02
CA SER A 26 -3.36 11.69 12.08
C SER A 26 -1.90 11.83 12.50
N SER A 27 -1.59 12.89 13.25
CA SER A 27 -0.30 13.01 13.93
C SER A 27 -0.13 11.87 14.93
N SER A 28 1.06 11.26 14.95
CA SER A 28 1.36 10.22 15.92
C SER A 28 1.74 10.78 17.28
N GLU A 29 1.49 10.00 18.33
CA GLU A 29 2.09 10.23 19.66
C GLU A 29 3.62 10.03 19.62
N LEU A 30 4.13 9.30 18.62
CA LEU A 30 5.55 9.18 18.34
C LEU A 30 6.02 10.39 17.52
N TRP A 31 6.89 11.21 18.09
CA TRP A 31 7.42 12.37 17.40
C TRP A 31 8.13 11.99 16.09
N GLY A 32 7.81 12.69 15.01
CA GLY A 32 8.35 12.41 13.67
C GLY A 32 7.60 11.31 12.89
N PHE A 33 6.46 10.82 13.39
CA PHE A 33 5.66 9.80 12.73
C PHE A 33 4.24 10.28 12.43
N THR A 34 3.66 9.72 11.36
CA THR A 34 2.24 9.83 11.00
C THR A 34 1.56 8.51 11.32
N CYS A 35 0.43 8.57 12.02
CA CYS A 35 -0.44 7.42 12.26
C CYS A 35 -1.36 7.22 11.06
N VAL A 36 -1.36 6.02 10.50
CA VAL A 36 -2.31 5.58 9.47
C VAL A 36 -3.04 4.36 10.00
N SER A 37 -4.37 4.40 10.05
CA SER A 37 -5.18 3.29 10.57
C SER A 37 -6.43 3.07 9.73
N GLU A 38 -7.12 1.95 9.99
CA GLU A 38 -8.26 1.51 9.19
C GLU A 38 -7.86 1.32 7.72
N LEU A 39 -6.83 0.50 7.49
CA LEU A 39 -6.36 0.15 6.15
C LEU A 39 -7.45 -0.56 5.36
N GLU A 40 -7.60 -0.17 4.09
CA GLU A 40 -8.54 -0.79 3.16
C GLU A 40 -7.78 -1.53 2.05
N PHE A 41 -8.06 -2.83 1.92
CA PHE A 41 -7.58 -3.70 0.84
C PHE A 41 -8.72 -4.01 -0.13
N GLY A 42 -8.40 -4.24 -1.41
CA GLY A 42 -9.42 -4.45 -2.46
C GLY A 42 -10.30 -5.66 -2.12
N SER A 43 -11.52 -5.72 -2.63
CA SER A 43 -12.37 -6.90 -2.41
C SER A 43 -11.87 -8.11 -3.20
N ARG A 44 -12.06 -9.32 -2.64
CA ARG A 44 -11.89 -10.60 -3.36
C ARG A 44 -13.07 -10.90 -4.31
N GLU A 45 -14.01 -9.98 -4.46
CA GLU A 45 -15.23 -10.19 -5.25
C GLU A 45 -14.92 -10.02 -6.74
N GLY A 46 -14.27 -11.04 -7.31
CA GLY A 46 -13.91 -11.11 -8.71
C GLY A 46 -13.01 -12.31 -9.00
N VAL A 47 -13.12 -12.86 -10.20
CA VAL A 47 -12.41 -14.07 -10.67
C VAL A 47 -10.89 -13.84 -10.81
N LEU A 48 -10.39 -12.62 -10.60
CA LEU A 48 -8.97 -12.28 -10.70
C LEU A 48 -8.57 -11.34 -9.55
N VAL A 49 -7.86 -11.87 -8.55
CA VAL A 49 -7.29 -11.07 -7.46
C VAL A 49 -5.92 -10.54 -7.92
N ASP A 50 -5.66 -9.23 -7.77
CA ASP A 50 -4.32 -8.68 -8.07
C ASP A 50 -3.33 -9.22 -7.01
N PRO A 51 -2.25 -9.91 -7.42
CA PRO A 51 -1.27 -10.49 -6.49
C PRO A 51 -0.58 -9.44 -5.61
N THR A 52 -0.59 -8.18 -6.03
CA THR A 52 -0.09 -7.04 -5.24
C THR A 52 -0.99 -6.77 -4.05
N GLU A 53 -2.31 -6.78 -4.23
CA GLU A 53 -3.30 -6.58 -3.16
C GLU A 53 -3.27 -7.72 -2.15
N GLU A 54 -3.06 -8.96 -2.61
CA GLU A 54 -2.87 -10.11 -1.71
C GLU A 54 -1.62 -9.95 -0.85
N ARG A 55 -0.48 -9.61 -1.46
CA ARG A 55 0.77 -9.38 -0.72
C ARG A 55 0.65 -8.24 0.29
N LEU A 56 0.03 -7.12 -0.09
CA LEU A 56 -0.22 -6.00 0.82
C LEU A 56 -1.10 -6.42 1.99
N ARG A 57 -2.17 -7.19 1.72
CA ARG A 57 -3.05 -7.69 2.77
C ARG A 57 -2.31 -8.63 3.70
N GLU A 58 -1.52 -9.56 3.18
CA GLU A 58 -0.73 -10.49 3.98
C GLU A 58 0.31 -9.76 4.83
N GLU A 59 1.04 -8.80 4.24
CA GLU A 59 2.08 -8.02 4.92
C GLU A 59 1.50 -7.18 6.08
N PHE A 60 0.29 -6.64 5.91
CA PHE A 60 -0.35 -5.76 6.90
C PHE A 60 -1.56 -6.38 7.61
N ALA A 61 -1.75 -7.71 7.53
CA ALA A 61 -2.94 -8.41 8.05
C ALA A 61 -3.18 -8.14 9.54
N ASP A 62 -2.10 -8.17 10.32
CA ASP A 62 -2.13 -8.01 11.77
C ASP A 62 -1.84 -6.56 12.23
N THR A 63 -1.74 -5.62 11.28
CA THR A 63 -1.38 -4.23 11.57
C THR A 63 -2.62 -3.38 11.82
N LYS A 64 -2.79 -2.93 13.07
CA LYS A 64 -3.89 -2.00 13.44
C LYS A 64 -3.60 -0.56 13.09
N VAL A 65 -2.36 -0.11 13.33
CA VAL A 65 -1.88 1.25 13.10
C VAL A 65 -0.49 1.17 12.52
N LEU A 66 -0.28 1.84 11.38
CA LEU A 66 1.03 2.07 10.80
C LEU A 66 1.56 3.40 11.33
N HIS A 67 2.69 3.36 12.03
CA HIS A 67 3.48 4.54 12.35
C HIS A 67 4.52 4.74 11.26
N LEU A 68 4.20 5.62 10.30
CA LEU A 68 5.09 5.92 9.19
C LEU A 68 5.99 7.12 9.54
N PRO A 69 7.33 6.99 9.46
CA PRO A 69 8.21 8.12 9.60
C PRO A 69 7.89 9.20 8.56
N MET A 70 7.85 10.48 8.95
CA MET A 70 7.47 11.57 8.04
C MET A 70 8.33 11.61 6.76
N GLN A 71 9.62 11.31 6.87
CA GLN A 71 10.54 11.30 5.73
C GLN A 71 10.35 10.13 4.76
N SER A 72 9.65 9.05 5.16
CA SER A 72 9.38 7.93 4.25
C SER A 72 8.13 8.16 3.41
N ILE A 73 7.27 9.10 3.81
CA ILE A 73 6.03 9.41 3.12
C ILE A 73 6.33 10.28 1.91
N ALA A 74 6.00 9.78 0.73
CA ALA A 74 6.10 10.54 -0.51
C ALA A 74 4.89 11.47 -0.68
N ARG A 75 3.67 10.97 -0.38
CA ARG A 75 2.43 11.75 -0.52
C ARG A 75 1.27 11.17 0.30
N ILE A 76 0.39 12.05 0.77
CA ILE A 76 -0.94 11.70 1.30
C ILE A 76 -2.00 12.53 0.57
N GLU A 77 -3.01 11.87 0.03
CA GLU A 77 -4.13 12.50 -0.68
C GLU A 77 -5.46 12.10 -0.03
N GLU A 78 -6.35 13.05 0.23
CA GLU A 78 -7.76 12.75 0.50
C GLU A 78 -8.47 12.56 -0.84
N VAL A 79 -9.00 11.36 -1.11
CA VAL A 79 -9.57 10.97 -2.40
C VAL A 79 -11.03 10.59 -2.26
N ALA A 80 -11.83 10.84 -3.31
CA ALA A 80 -13.24 10.45 -3.32
C ALA A 80 -13.45 8.93 -3.52
N THR A 81 -12.57 8.31 -4.32
CA THR A 81 -12.68 6.91 -4.74
C THR A 81 -11.32 6.23 -4.69
N ARG A 82 -11.33 4.92 -4.43
CA ARG A 82 -10.15 4.07 -4.44
C ARG A 82 -9.70 3.74 -5.87
N GLY A 83 -8.39 3.76 -6.11
CA GLY A 83 -7.74 3.17 -7.30
C GLY A 83 -7.15 1.78 -7.04
N VAL A 84 -6.53 1.18 -8.06
CA VAL A 84 -5.80 -0.10 -7.92
C VAL A 84 -4.54 0.15 -7.10
N ALA A 85 -4.33 -0.58 -5.99
CA ALA A 85 -3.09 -0.47 -5.23
C ALA A 85 -1.90 -0.99 -6.04
N VAL A 86 -0.74 -0.35 -5.89
CA VAL A 86 0.46 -0.66 -6.67
C VAL A 86 1.67 -0.69 -5.73
N ILE A 87 2.53 -1.69 -5.90
CA ILE A 87 3.90 -1.68 -5.36
C ILE A 87 4.85 -1.40 -6.52
N ARG A 88 5.72 -0.40 -6.36
CA ARG A 88 6.76 -0.06 -7.35
C ARG A 88 8.15 -0.29 -6.77
N ASP A 89 9.10 -0.62 -7.64
CA ASP A 89 10.51 -0.63 -7.27
C ASP A 89 10.98 0.82 -7.02
N GLY A 90 11.62 1.07 -5.89
CA GLY A 90 12.08 2.40 -5.50
C GLY A 90 13.24 2.94 -6.32
N VAL A 91 13.89 2.11 -7.14
CA VAL A 91 15.05 2.47 -7.97
C VAL A 91 14.65 2.74 -9.42
N SER A 92 13.68 2.01 -10.02
CA SER A 92 13.24 2.24 -11.40
C SER A 92 11.84 2.86 -11.55
N GLY A 93 10.98 2.80 -10.52
CA GLY A 93 9.59 3.28 -10.60
C GLY A 93 8.62 2.33 -11.33
N ASP A 94 9.11 1.18 -11.80
CA ASP A 94 8.30 0.17 -12.49
C ASP A 94 7.39 -0.61 -11.52
N LYS A 95 6.19 -0.96 -12.00
CA LYS A 95 5.26 -1.84 -11.27
C LYS A 95 5.90 -3.22 -11.14
N ILE A 96 6.13 -3.68 -9.91
CA ILE A 96 6.71 -5.02 -9.66
C ILE A 96 5.63 -6.06 -9.94
N VAL A 97 5.58 -6.55 -11.18
CA VAL A 97 4.85 -7.77 -11.54
C VAL A 97 5.84 -8.93 -11.55
N THR A 98 5.65 -9.91 -10.66
CA THR A 98 6.42 -11.14 -10.69
C THR A 98 5.91 -11.99 -11.86
N LEU A 99 6.53 -11.86 -13.04
CA LEU A 99 6.26 -12.79 -14.14
C LEU A 99 6.77 -14.19 -13.75
N PRO A 100 5.99 -15.27 -13.96
CA PRO A 100 6.50 -16.63 -13.81
C PRO A 100 7.58 -16.86 -14.87
N LEU A 101 8.82 -17.13 -14.43
CA LEU A 101 9.91 -17.48 -15.33
C LEU A 101 9.65 -18.88 -15.90
N PRO A 102 9.75 -19.08 -17.23
CA PRO A 102 9.67 -20.40 -17.82
C PRO A 102 10.85 -21.26 -17.37
N PRO A 103 10.68 -22.59 -17.19
CA PRO A 103 11.76 -23.47 -16.77
C PRO A 103 12.90 -23.40 -17.80
N SER A 104 14.10 -23.10 -17.31
CA SER A 104 15.33 -23.12 -18.08
C SER A 104 15.51 -24.51 -18.70
N ARG A 105 15.42 -24.61 -20.03
CA ARG A 105 15.83 -25.83 -20.74
C ARG A 105 17.34 -25.96 -20.57
N LEU A 106 17.78 -26.94 -19.79
CA LEU A 106 19.14 -27.43 -19.80
C LEU A 106 19.45 -27.95 -21.20
N GLY A 107 20.42 -27.32 -21.86
CA GLY A 107 21.13 -27.88 -23.01
C GLY A 107 22.38 -28.61 -22.55
#